data_AF-A0A742DEI6-F1
#
_entry.id   AF-A0A742DEI6-F1
#
_cell.length_a   1.000
_cell.length_b   1.000
_cell.length_c   1.000
_cell.angle_alpha   90.00
_cell.angle_beta   90.00
_cell.angle_gamma   90.00
#
_symmetry.space_group_name_H-M   'P 1'
#
loop_
_entity.id
_entity.type
_entity.pdbx_description
1 polymer ?
#
loop_
_entity_poly.entity_id
_entity_poly.type
_entity_poly.pdbx_seq_one_letter_code
_entity_poly.pdbx_strand_id
1 'polypeptide(L)' 'MRTLTVRPQPEHEDALEAVGVLLQEKRASQTLLKSLMAYEQHCNEIARLKAALYKAEKERDEYKGKIECFKAAQLALFE' A
#
# COMPACT_ATOMS: atom_id res chain seq x y z
N MET A 1 8.69 8.50 -34.07
CA MET A 1 7.64 8.28 -33.04
C MET A 1 6.82 7.06 -33.43
N ARG A 2 6.70 6.03 -32.58
CA ARG A 2 5.77 4.91 -32.80
C ARG A 2 4.51 5.21 -32.00
N THR A 3 3.35 5.21 -32.63
CA THR A 3 2.05 5.42 -31.98
C THR A 3 1.50 4.07 -31.54
N LEU A 4 1.29 3.90 -30.24
CA LEU A 4 0.61 2.73 -29.68
C LEU A 4 -0.85 3.10 -29.41
N THR A 5 -1.78 2.39 -30.04
CA THR A 5 -3.21 2.55 -29.76
C THR A 5 -3.63 1.48 -28.76
N VAL A 6 -4.00 1.91 -27.56
CA VAL A 6 -4.59 1.06 -26.53
C VAL A 6 -6.10 1.32 -26.53
N ARG A 7 -6.91 0.26 -26.47
CA ARG A 7 -8.36 0.35 -26.28
C ARG A 7 -8.71 -0.17 -24.88
N PRO A 8 -8.76 0.72 -23.88
CA PRO A 8 -9.18 0.33 -22.55
C PRO A 8 -10.66 -0.09 -22.54
N GLN A 9 -11.02 -0.92 -21.56
CA GLN A 9 -12.42 -1.13 -21.21
C GLN A 9 -12.95 0.11 -20.45
N PRO A 10 -14.27 0.36 -20.41
CA PRO A 10 -14.84 1.53 -19.73
C PRO A 10 -14.35 1.67 -18.28
N GLU A 11 -14.27 0.56 -17.54
CA GLU A 11 -13.78 0.50 -16.16
C GLU A 11 -12.33 1.01 -16.02
N HIS A 12 -11.50 0.82 -17.06
CA HIS A 12 -10.13 1.30 -17.09
C HIS A 12 -10.02 2.77 -17.49
N GLU A 13 -10.98 3.29 -18.26
CA GLU A 13 -11.08 4.72 -18.55
C GLU A 13 -11.45 5.50 -17.29
N ASP A 14 -12.45 5.03 -16.53
CA ASP A 14 -12.84 5.62 -15.26
C ASP A 14 -11.68 5.63 -14.26
N ALA A 15 -10.94 4.52 -14.18
CA ALA A 15 -9.76 4.42 -13.33
C ALA A 15 -8.64 5.39 -13.78
N LEU A 16 -8.41 5.51 -15.08
CA LEU A 16 -7.42 6.46 -15.63
C LEU A 16 -7.83 7.91 -15.40
N GLU A 17 -9.11 8.24 -15.46
CA GLU A 17 -9.59 9.59 -15.17
C GLU A 17 -9.42 9.93 -13.68
N ALA A 18 -9.81 9.02 -12.78
CA ALA A 18 -9.63 9.19 -11.34
C ALA A 18 -8.15 9.35 -10.97
N VAL A 19 -7.26 8.52 -11.53
CA VAL A 19 -5.81 8.64 -11.33
C VAL A 19 -5.26 9.91 -11.98
N GLY A 20 -5.83 10.35 -13.11
CA GLY A 20 -5.47 11.60 -13.77
C GLY A 20 -5.68 12.81 -12.88
N VAL A 21 -6.80 12.86 -12.14
CA VAL A 21 -7.06 13.91 -11.14
C VAL A 21 -5.99 13.92 -10.06
N LEU A 22 -5.62 12.74 -9.53
CA LEU A 22 -4.59 12.62 -8.49
C LEU A 22 -3.20 13.03 -8.97
N LEU A 23 -2.88 12.72 -10.23
CA LEU A 23 -1.60 13.07 -10.87
C LEU A 23 -1.60 14.47 -11.51
N GLN A 24 -2.72 15.20 -11.44
CA GLN A 24 -2.94 16.50 -12.08
C GLN A 24 -2.72 16.48 -13.61
N GLU A 25 -3.03 15.36 -14.24
CA GLU A 25 -2.89 15.16 -15.68
C GLU A 25 -4.20 15.45 -16.43
N LYS A 26 -4.08 16.17 -17.54
CA LYS A 26 -5.24 16.58 -18.37
C LYS A 26 -5.60 15.56 -19.45
N ARG A 27 -4.73 14.59 -19.72
CA ARG A 27 -4.91 13.61 -20.81
C ARG A 27 -4.69 12.20 -20.29
N ALA A 28 -5.65 11.32 -20.58
CA ALA A 28 -5.57 9.91 -20.21
C ALA A 28 -4.28 9.22 -20.70
N SER A 29 -3.75 9.61 -21.87
CA SER A 29 -2.48 9.08 -22.38
C SER A 29 -1.26 9.50 -21.55
N GLN A 30 -1.27 10.71 -21.00
CA GLN A 30 -0.21 11.19 -20.10
C GLN A 30 -0.32 10.52 -18.73
N THR A 31 -1.55 10.39 -18.21
CA THR A 31 -1.82 9.61 -17.00
C THR A 31 -1.31 8.17 -17.14
N LEU A 32 -1.72 7.47 -18.21
CA LEU A 32 -1.31 6.08 -18.46
C LEU A 32 0.22 5.95 -18.54
N LEU A 33 0.88 6.84 -19.27
CA LEU A 33 2.34 6.82 -19.38
C LEU A 33 3.02 7.02 -18.03
N LYS A 34 2.60 8.03 -17.25
CA LYS A 34 3.18 8.29 -15.92
C LYS A 34 2.93 7.12 -14.96
N SER A 35 1.72 6.56 -14.96
CA SER A 35 1.39 5.39 -14.16
C SER A 35 2.25 4.19 -14.52
N LEU A 36 2.48 3.94 -15.82
CA LEU A 36 3.36 2.85 -16.27
C LEU A 36 4.82 3.07 -15.86
N MET A 37 5.33 4.30 -15.97
CA MET A 37 6.70 4.63 -15.57
C MET A 37 6.95 4.44 -14.07
N ALA A 38 5.93 4.65 -13.24
CA ALA A 38 6.04 4.55 -11.79
C ALA A 38 5.58 3.19 -11.22
N TYR A 39 4.96 2.34 -12.04
CA TYR A 39 4.30 1.11 -11.59
C TYR A 39 5.22 0.20 -10.77
N GLU A 40 6.38 -0.15 -11.33
CA GLU A 40 7.32 -1.07 -10.67
C GLU A 40 7.86 -0.50 -9.36
N GLN A 41 8.19 0.80 -9.35
CA GLN A 41 8.63 1.49 -8.14
C GLN A 41 7.55 1.47 -7.06
N HIS A 42 6.29 1.72 -7.42
CA HIS A 42 5.17 1.63 -6.48
C HIS A 42 4.93 0.21 -5.98
N CYS A 43 5.06 -0.80 -6.83
CA CYS A 43 4.96 -2.21 -6.39
C CYS A 43 6.04 -2.55 -5.35
N ASN A 44 7.29 -2.13 -5.60
CA ASN A 44 8.40 -2.36 -4.66
C ASN A 44 8.18 -1.64 -3.33
N GLU A 45 7.70 -0.39 -3.36
CA GLU A 45 7.42 0.36 -2.15
C GLU A 45 6.24 -0.23 -1.36
N ILE A 46 5.17 -0.67 -2.04
CA ILE A 46 4.06 -1.37 -1.39
C ILE A 46 4.54 -2.67 -0.71
N ALA A 47 5.41 -3.44 -1.37
CA ALA A 47 5.98 -4.65 -0.79
C ALA A 47 6.82 -4.34 0.45
N ARG A 48 7.66 -3.30 0.39
CA ARG A 48 8.45 -2.81 1.53
C ARG A 48 7.57 -2.38 2.70
N LEU A 49 6.54 -1.59 2.43
CA LEU A 49 5.61 -1.10 3.46
C LEU A 49 4.83 -2.24 4.11
N LYS A 50 4.38 -3.22 3.33
CA LYS A 50 3.72 -4.44 3.88
C LYS A 50 4.65 -5.22 4.80
N ALA A 51 5.92 -5.37 4.43
CA ALA A 51 6.91 -6.06 5.27
C ALA A 51 7.17 -5.28 6.58
N ALA A 52 7.27 -3.95 6.51
CA ALA A 52 7.44 -3.11 7.69
C ALA A 52 6.22 -3.16 8.62
N LEU A 53 5.01 -3.14 8.07
CA LEU A 53 3.77 -3.28 8.83
C LEU A 53 3.72 -4.62 9.56
N TYR A 54 3.98 -5.72 8.85
CA TYR A 54 3.99 -7.06 9.44
C TYR A 54 5.00 -7.17 10.60
N LYS A 55 6.19 -6.58 10.44
CA LYS A 55 7.19 -6.53 11.51
C LYS A 55 6.68 -5.77 12.73
N ALA A 56 6.09 -4.58 12.53
CA ALA A 56 5.57 -3.76 13.62
C ALA A 56 4.38 -4.43 14.33
N GLU A 57 3.49 -5.11 13.59
CA GLU A 57 2.40 -5.88 14.16
C GLU A 57 2.91 -7.04 15.02
N LYS A 58 3.94 -7.75 14.55
CA LYS A 58 4.58 -8.81 15.32
C LYS A 58 5.18 -8.29 16.62
N GLU A 59 5.94 -7.19 16.56
CA GLU A 59 6.54 -6.58 17.76
C GLU A 59 5.46 -6.13 18.75
N ARG A 60 4.38 -5.51 18.28
CA ARG A 60 3.22 -5.13 19.10
C ARG A 60 2.62 -6.34 19.81
N ASP A 61 2.43 -7.45 19.09
CA ASP A 61 1.81 -8.65 19.65
C ASP A 61 2.73 -9.33 20.67
N GLU A 62 4.05 -9.32 20.46
CA GLU A 62 5.03 -9.77 21.45
C GLU A 62 4.98 -8.92 22.73
N TYR A 63 4.91 -7.59 22.62
CA TYR A 63 4.78 -6.71 23.78
C TYR A 63 3.46 -6.95 24.51
N LYS A 64 2.36 -7.13 23.77
CA LYS A 64 1.06 -7.46 24.35
C LYS A 64 1.14 -8.75 25.17
N GLY A 65 1.78 -9.79 24.64
CA GLY A 65 2.01 -11.04 25.35
C GLY A 65 2.82 -10.85 26.64
N LYS A 66 3.91 -10.07 26.59
CA LYS A 66 4.72 -9.78 27.79
C LYS A 66 3.94 -9.03 28.86
N ILE A 67 3.10 -8.07 28.47
CA ILE A 67 2.25 -7.30 29.39
C ILE A 67 1.23 -8.23 30.07
N GLU A 68 0.59 -9.12 29.31
CA GLU A 68 -0.36 -10.08 29.88
C GLU A 68 0.31 -11.06 30.85
N CYS A 69 1.51 -11.56 30.53
CA CYS A 69 2.31 -12.36 31.46
C CYS A 69 2.65 -11.60 32.75
N PHE A 70 3.03 -10.32 32.63
CA PHE A 70 3.33 -9.47 33.79
C PHE A 70 2.09 -9.28 34.67
N LYS A 71 0.93 -8.97 34.07
CA LYS A 71 -0.35 -8.85 34.80
C LYS A 71 -0.70 -10.14 35.53
N ALA A 72 -0.58 -11.29 34.86
CA ALA A 72 -0.86 -12.59 35.47
C ALA A 72 0.08 -12.89 36.65
N ALA A 73 1.37 -12.59 36.52
CA ALA A 73 2.33 -12.75 37.61
C ALA A 73 2.05 -11.79 38.79
N GLN A 74 1.63 -10.56 38.50
CA GLN A 74 1.25 -9.58 39.53
C GLN A 74 0.03 -10.08 40.32
N LEU A 75 -1.01 -10.56 39.64
CA LEU A 75 -2.18 -11.14 40.31
C LEU A 75 -1.77 -12.31 41.20
N ALA A 76 -1.00 -13.27 40.67
CA ALA A 76 -0.59 -14.46 41.42
C ALA A 76 0.32 -14.19 42.65
N LEU A 77 0.99 -13.03 42.70
CA LEU A 77 1.89 -12.66 43.81
C LEU A 77 1.23 -11.80 44.87
N PHE A 78 0.15 -11.07 44.53
CA PHE A 78 -0.42 -10.03 45.38
C PHE A 78 -1.92 -10.19 45.67
N GLU A 79 -2.61 -11.14 45.01
CA GLU A 79 -3.95 -11.61 45.34
C GLU A 79 -3.91 -13.06 45.85
#